data_AF-A0A0W8FKZ7-F1
#
_entry.id   AF-A0A0W8FKZ7-F1
#
_cell.length_a   1.000
_cell.length_b   1.000
_cell.length_c   1.000
_cell.angle_alpha   90.00
_cell.angle_beta   90.00
_cell.angle_gamma   90.00
#
_symmetry.space_group_name_H-M   'P 1'
#
loop_
_entity.id
_entity.type
_entity.pdbx_description
1 polymer ?
#
loop_
_entity_poly.entity_id
_entity_poly.type
_entity_poly.pdbx_seq_one_letter_code
_entity_poly.pdbx_strand_id
1 'polypeptide(L)'
;MQALSPQARARAPPRAFHGIAAEREESILPVAHAAGDHKGFITSYAIHDPMKWAAAGVLLMLLGMLVSPAMADSGDRYSYVTVESITVELEGPDAVVTVNYSIDSSVQLLVLLVGKSDLQKKVLQIANFEDATVEEISTEQAVIKVKDAAYDYGDGIYWFPGHDFNVVVPSLTVKAGQSNQSLSKTRTFPNGIGYFDGAE
;
A
#
# COMPACT_ATOMS: atom_id res chain seq x y z
N MET A 1 4.65 -22.95 47.95
CA MET A 1 4.99 -21.86 48.88
C MET A 1 4.21 -20.62 48.46
N GLN A 2 3.21 -20.23 49.28
CA GLN A 2 2.44 -19.00 49.15
C GLN A 2 3.20 -17.85 49.83
N ALA A 3 3.16 -16.66 49.24
CA ALA A 3 3.21 -15.35 49.93
C ALA A 3 2.88 -14.28 48.88
N LEU A 4 1.63 -13.80 48.81
CA LEU A 4 1.11 -12.58 49.47
C LEU A 4 1.71 -11.26 48.95
N SER A 5 0.87 -10.53 48.20
CA SER A 5 0.99 -9.10 47.91
C SER A 5 0.93 -8.23 49.16
N PRO A 6 1.39 -6.97 49.06
CA PRO A 6 0.79 -5.89 49.83
C PRO A 6 0.22 -4.75 48.95
N GLN A 7 -0.94 -4.30 49.40
CA GLN A 7 -1.77 -3.20 48.91
C GLN A 7 -1.18 -1.80 49.16
N ALA A 8 -1.57 -0.89 48.25
CA ALA A 8 -2.14 0.44 48.48
C ALA A 8 -1.47 1.47 49.42
N ARG A 9 -1.23 2.67 48.88
CA ARG A 9 -1.39 3.94 49.61
C ARG A 9 -2.05 5.01 48.74
N ALA A 10 -3.26 5.37 49.12
CA ALA A 10 -3.96 6.58 48.72
C ALA A 10 -3.39 7.81 49.45
N ARG A 11 -3.47 8.99 48.82
CA ARG A 11 -3.80 10.28 49.47
C ARG A 11 -4.08 11.34 48.39
N ALA A 12 -5.27 11.94 48.48
CA ALA A 12 -5.71 13.13 47.73
C ALA A 12 -5.73 14.36 48.70
N PRO A 13 -6.28 15.54 48.31
CA PRO A 13 -5.63 16.85 48.14
C PRO A 13 -6.08 17.83 49.29
N PRO A 14 -6.36 19.15 49.16
CA PRO A 14 -6.06 20.25 48.21
C PRO A 14 -5.65 21.60 48.90
N ARG A 15 -5.79 22.74 48.20
CA ARG A 15 -5.79 24.18 48.59
C ARG A 15 -4.48 24.94 48.25
N ALA A 16 -4.50 26.19 47.79
CA ALA A 16 -5.37 27.29 48.20
C ALA A 16 -5.62 28.37 47.12
N PHE A 17 -6.79 29.02 47.29
CA PHE A 17 -7.17 30.32 46.76
C PHE A 17 -6.41 31.47 47.48
N HIS A 18 -6.16 32.55 46.74
CA HIS A 18 -6.10 33.96 47.14
C HIS A 18 -6.85 34.68 45.99
N GLY A 19 -7.89 35.51 46.13
CA GLY A 19 -8.25 36.47 47.18
C GLY A 19 -7.46 37.77 46.96
N ILE A 20 -7.99 39.00 46.93
CA ILE A 20 -9.32 39.61 47.18
C ILE A 20 -9.19 41.10 46.76
N ALA A 21 -10.31 41.74 46.33
CA ALA A 21 -10.67 43.18 46.44
C ALA A 21 -9.83 44.26 45.70
N ALA A 22 -10.31 45.47 45.39
CA ALA A 22 -11.57 46.20 45.62
C ALA A 22 -11.59 47.39 44.63
N GLU A 23 -12.74 47.71 44.03
CA GLU A 23 -13.53 48.95 44.26
C GLU A 23 -12.76 50.28 44.36
N ARG A 24 -13.09 51.25 43.49
CA ARG A 24 -13.67 52.53 43.94
C ARG A 24 -14.21 53.43 42.81
N GLU A 25 -15.49 53.79 42.98
CA GLU A 25 -16.16 55.11 42.83
C GLU A 25 -15.73 56.05 41.68
N GLU A 26 -16.59 56.27 40.70
CA GLU A 26 -17.63 57.33 40.63
C GLU A 26 -17.11 58.75 40.33
N SER A 27 -17.65 59.30 39.25
CA SER A 27 -18.36 60.59 39.23
C SER A 27 -17.92 61.57 38.12
N ILE A 28 -18.96 62.26 37.61
CA ILE A 28 -18.97 63.57 36.93
C ILE A 28 -18.99 63.54 35.39
N LEU A 29 -20.22 63.57 34.85
CA LEU A 29 -20.59 64.28 33.62
C LEU A 29 -20.67 65.80 33.90
N PRO A 30 -20.52 66.69 32.90
CA PRO A 30 -21.69 67.11 32.14
C PRO A 30 -21.49 67.40 30.62
N VAL A 31 -22.53 67.01 29.86
CA VAL A 31 -23.25 67.76 28.80
C VAL A 31 -22.46 68.51 27.69
N ALA A 32 -22.66 68.06 26.44
CA ALA A 32 -23.05 68.95 25.32
C ALA A 32 -23.62 68.17 24.10
N HIS A 33 -24.67 68.76 23.54
CA HIS A 33 -25.48 68.42 22.36
C HIS A 33 -24.72 68.14 21.05
N ALA A 34 -25.16 67.11 20.30
CA ALA A 34 -25.36 67.09 18.83
C ALA A 34 -26.00 65.73 18.44
N ALA A 35 -27.31 65.63 18.20
CA ALA A 35 -27.93 65.72 16.88
C ALA A 35 -27.20 64.90 15.79
N GLY A 36 -27.69 63.70 15.48
CA GLY A 36 -27.17 62.93 14.34
C GLY A 36 -27.65 61.48 14.24
N ASP A 37 -28.77 61.31 13.56
CA ASP A 37 -29.07 60.22 12.61
C ASP A 37 -29.06 58.75 13.09
N HIS A 38 -30.26 58.23 13.32
CA HIS A 38 -30.53 56.80 13.31
C HIS A 38 -30.49 56.29 11.86
N LYS A 39 -29.51 55.46 11.51
CA LYS A 39 -29.65 54.38 10.51
C LYS A 39 -28.41 53.49 10.45
N GLY A 40 -28.64 52.19 10.59
CA GLY A 40 -27.88 51.18 9.86
C GLY A 40 -26.66 50.62 10.57
N PHE A 41 -26.91 49.71 11.52
CA PHE A 41 -26.02 48.59 11.80
C PHE A 41 -25.84 47.78 10.50
N ILE A 42 -24.77 48.02 9.75
CA ILE A 42 -24.39 47.14 8.63
C ILE A 42 -23.37 46.15 9.18
N THR A 43 -23.88 44.98 9.53
CA THR A 43 -23.10 43.75 9.72
C THR A 43 -22.17 43.58 8.52
N SER A 44 -20.86 43.59 8.79
CA SER A 44 -19.84 43.17 7.85
C SER A 44 -20.05 41.69 7.55
N TYR A 45 -20.76 41.38 6.45
CA TYR A 45 -20.71 40.06 5.86
C TYR A 45 -19.33 39.93 5.23
N ALA A 46 -18.44 39.20 5.91
CA ALA A 46 -17.20 38.72 5.35
C ALA A 46 -17.48 38.11 3.98
N ILE A 47 -16.95 38.75 2.93
CA ILE A 47 -17.03 38.28 1.56
C ILE A 47 -16.25 36.95 1.52
N HIS A 48 -17.00 35.85 1.50
CA HIS A 48 -16.45 34.52 1.26
C HIS A 48 -15.86 34.52 -0.15
N ASP A 49 -14.54 34.37 -0.30
CA ASP A 49 -13.87 34.25 -1.60
C ASP A 49 -14.44 33.03 -2.37
N PRO A 50 -15.29 33.20 -3.39
CA PRO A 50 -15.99 32.09 -4.03
C PRO A 50 -15.04 31.10 -4.72
N MET A 51 -13.84 31.57 -5.10
CA MET A 51 -12.79 30.75 -5.71
C MET A 51 -12.18 29.70 -4.77
N LYS A 52 -12.04 30.01 -3.46
CA LYS A 52 -11.47 29.04 -2.50
C LYS A 52 -12.44 27.89 -2.23
N TRP A 53 -13.74 28.20 -2.21
CA TRP A 53 -14.80 27.22 -2.02
C TRP A 53 -15.08 26.39 -3.27
N ALA A 54 -14.93 26.98 -4.45
CA ALA A 54 -14.94 26.24 -5.70
C ALA A 54 -13.76 25.25 -5.79
N ALA A 55 -12.54 25.69 -5.45
CA ALA A 55 -11.38 24.80 -5.41
C ALA A 55 -11.53 23.69 -4.35
N ALA A 56 -12.02 24.03 -3.15
CA ALA A 56 -12.32 23.05 -2.11
C ALA A 56 -13.41 22.05 -2.54
N GLY A 57 -14.45 22.52 -3.25
CA GLY A 57 -15.51 21.68 -3.79
C GLY A 57 -15.02 20.72 -4.86
N VAL A 58 -14.18 21.20 -5.79
CA VAL A 58 -13.55 20.35 -6.81
C VAL A 58 -12.60 19.33 -6.16
N LEU A 59 -11.80 19.74 -5.18
CA LEU A 59 -10.92 18.83 -4.44
C LEU A 59 -11.72 17.76 -3.68
N LEU A 60 -12.83 18.13 -3.04
CA LEU A 60 -13.72 17.20 -2.34
C LEU A 60 -14.40 16.22 -3.32
N MET A 61 -14.80 16.72 -4.49
CA MET A 61 -15.39 15.89 -5.55
C MET A 61 -14.38 14.90 -6.13
N LEU A 62 -13.13 15.33 -6.34
CA LEU A 62 -12.02 14.44 -6.74
C LEU A 62 -11.75 13.40 -5.67
N LEU A 63 -11.69 13.78 -4.39
CA LEU A 63 -11.50 12.85 -3.27
C LEU A 63 -12.66 11.86 -3.12
N GLY A 64 -13.89 12.28 -3.39
CA GLY A 64 -15.08 11.41 -3.37
C GLY A 64 -15.09 10.35 -4.47
N MET A 65 -14.47 10.63 -5.62
CA MET A 65 -14.32 9.67 -6.72
C MET A 65 -13.31 8.56 -6.43
N LEU A 66 -12.43 8.72 -5.43
CA LEU A 66 -11.44 7.70 -5.05
C LEU A 66 -12.02 6.59 -4.16
N VAL A 67 -13.28 6.69 -3.74
CA VAL A 67 -13.91 5.67 -2.89
C VAL A 67 -14.45 4.55 -3.78
N SER A 68 -13.56 3.70 -4.29
CA SER A 68 -13.94 2.45 -4.95
C SER A 68 -14.33 1.39 -3.91
N PRO A 69 -15.33 0.54 -4.17
CA PRO A 69 -15.61 -0.60 -3.31
C PRO A 69 -14.39 -1.53 -3.31
N ALA A 70 -13.84 -1.78 -2.12
CA ALA A 70 -12.83 -2.81 -1.93
C ALA A 70 -13.48 -4.16 -2.26
N MET A 71 -13.27 -4.65 -3.48
CA MET A 71 -13.55 -6.05 -3.81
C MET A 71 -12.75 -6.92 -2.84
N ALA A 72 -13.39 -7.97 -2.32
CA ALA A 72 -12.77 -8.90 -1.39
C ALA A 72 -11.42 -9.36 -1.94
N ASP A 73 -10.37 -9.23 -1.12
CA ASP A 73 -9.00 -9.59 -1.50
C ASP A 73 -8.92 -11.09 -1.77
N SER A 74 -8.89 -11.47 -3.05
CA SER A 74 -8.68 -12.85 -3.51
C SER A 74 -7.25 -13.34 -3.21
N GLY A 75 -6.39 -12.47 -2.69
CA GLY A 75 -5.03 -12.78 -2.28
C GLY A 75 -4.05 -12.93 -3.44
N ASP A 76 -4.52 -12.78 -4.68
CA ASP A 76 -3.78 -12.75 -5.95
C ASP A 76 -3.33 -11.34 -6.35
N ARG A 77 -3.76 -10.33 -5.60
CA ARG A 77 -3.43 -8.93 -5.80
C ARG A 77 -2.28 -8.50 -4.89
N TYR A 78 -1.26 -7.90 -5.48
CA TYR A 78 -0.21 -7.19 -4.76
C TYR A 78 -0.28 -5.70 -5.10
N SER A 79 -0.76 -4.89 -4.17
CA SER A 79 -0.97 -3.45 -4.39
C SER A 79 -1.95 -3.17 -5.53
N TYR A 80 -1.49 -2.76 -6.71
CA TYR A 80 -2.32 -2.51 -7.89
C TYR A 80 -2.12 -3.53 -9.02
N VAL A 81 -1.29 -4.55 -8.78
CA VAL A 81 -0.98 -5.61 -9.73
C VAL A 81 -1.80 -6.83 -9.34
N THR A 82 -2.63 -7.32 -10.24
CA THR A 82 -3.39 -8.56 -10.07
C THR A 82 -2.70 -9.65 -10.88
N VAL A 83 -2.18 -10.68 -10.21
CA VAL A 83 -1.51 -11.79 -10.89
C VAL A 83 -2.54 -12.69 -11.55
N GLU A 84 -2.32 -13.04 -12.81
CA GLU A 84 -3.19 -13.93 -13.57
C GLU A 84 -2.53 -15.29 -13.75
N SER A 85 -1.25 -15.30 -14.08
CA SER A 85 -0.45 -16.53 -14.15
C SER A 85 1.03 -16.28 -13.94
N ILE A 86 1.72 -17.33 -13.50
CA ILE A 86 3.17 -17.39 -13.45
C ILE A 86 3.62 -18.65 -14.18
N THR A 87 4.56 -18.49 -15.11
CA THR A 87 5.26 -19.59 -15.77
C THR A 87 6.72 -19.53 -15.34
N VAL A 88 7.25 -20.63 -14.80
CA VAL A 88 8.67 -20.82 -14.50
C VAL A 88 9.22 -21.80 -15.53
N GLU A 89 10.14 -21.37 -16.37
CA GLU A 89 10.83 -22.21 -17.36
C GLU A 89 12.25 -22.45 -16.88
N LEU A 90 12.59 -23.71 -16.65
CA LEU A 90 13.89 -24.12 -16.11
C LEU A 90 14.86 -24.43 -17.24
N GLU A 91 16.04 -23.81 -17.21
CA GLU A 91 17.10 -23.91 -18.24
C GLU A 91 18.45 -24.16 -17.56
N GLY A 92 18.91 -25.42 -17.57
CA GLY A 92 20.08 -25.80 -16.77
C GLY A 92 19.87 -25.44 -15.29
N PRO A 93 20.81 -24.75 -14.62
CA PRO A 93 20.62 -24.30 -13.22
C PRO A 93 19.78 -23.01 -13.10
N ASP A 94 19.51 -22.31 -14.19
CA ASP A 94 18.80 -21.02 -14.21
C ASP A 94 17.30 -21.20 -14.45
N ALA A 95 16.53 -20.13 -14.26
CA ALA A 95 15.12 -20.08 -14.61
C ALA A 95 14.71 -18.75 -15.27
N VAL A 96 13.80 -18.84 -16.23
CA VAL A 96 13.07 -17.71 -16.80
C VAL A 96 11.65 -17.73 -16.26
N VAL A 97 11.28 -16.69 -15.51
CA VAL A 97 9.98 -16.55 -14.87
C VAL A 97 9.17 -15.49 -15.61
N THR A 98 8.08 -15.91 -16.25
CA THR A 98 7.11 -15.01 -16.87
C THR A 98 5.93 -14.81 -15.94
N VAL A 99 5.70 -13.57 -15.53
CA VAL A 99 4.55 -13.17 -14.71
C VAL A 99 3.57 -12.42 -15.60
N ASN A 100 2.37 -12.96 -15.80
CA ASN A 100 1.28 -12.27 -16.47
C ASN A 100 0.35 -11.67 -15.43
N TYR A 101 -0.02 -10.41 -15.64
CA TYR A 101 -0.79 -9.63 -14.68
C TYR A 101 -1.60 -8.54 -15.36
N SER A 102 -2.59 -8.02 -14.64
CA SER A 102 -3.27 -6.78 -14.99
C SER A 102 -2.97 -5.69 -13.96
N ILE A 103 -2.93 -4.45 -14.44
CA ILE A 103 -2.84 -3.25 -13.61
C ILE A 103 -4.24 -2.67 -13.46
N ASP A 104 -4.63 -2.37 -12.22
CA ASP A 104 -5.90 -1.70 -11.92
C ASP A 104 -6.03 -0.39 -12.74
N SER A 105 -7.11 -0.28 -13.52
CA SER A 105 -7.34 0.82 -14.46
C SER A 105 -7.33 2.20 -13.79
N SER A 106 -7.68 2.25 -12.50
CA SER A 106 -7.65 3.48 -11.70
C SER A 106 -6.25 4.06 -11.52
N VAL A 107 -5.20 3.24 -11.59
CA VAL A 107 -3.81 3.66 -11.40
C VAL A 107 -2.90 3.40 -12.60
N GLN A 108 -3.42 2.80 -13.67
CA GLN A 108 -2.66 2.50 -14.88
C GLN A 108 -1.97 3.75 -15.46
N LEU A 109 -2.68 4.89 -15.48
CA LEU A 109 -2.09 6.17 -15.90
C LEU A 109 -0.94 6.62 -14.99
N LEU A 110 -1.06 6.41 -13.68
CA LEU A 110 0.00 6.75 -12.73
C LEU A 110 1.24 5.90 -12.96
N VAL A 111 1.09 4.59 -13.23
CA VAL A 111 2.23 3.71 -13.55
C VAL A 111 2.95 4.18 -14.81
N LEU A 112 2.20 4.62 -15.83
CA LEU A 112 2.77 5.18 -17.06
C LEU A 112 3.54 6.48 -16.81
N LEU A 113 3.07 7.33 -15.88
CA LEU A 113 3.69 8.62 -15.56
C LEU A 113 4.88 8.50 -14.60
N VAL A 114 4.78 7.65 -13.58
CA VAL A 114 5.80 7.42 -12.55
C VAL A 114 6.94 6.54 -13.09
N GLY A 115 6.65 5.74 -14.12
CA GLY A 115 7.60 4.87 -14.79
C GLY A 115 7.62 3.44 -14.23
N LYS A 116 8.27 2.55 -14.97
CA LYS A 116 8.21 1.10 -14.74
C LYS A 116 9.02 0.60 -13.54
N SER A 117 9.79 1.46 -12.86
CA SER A 117 10.66 1.05 -11.74
C SER A 117 9.88 0.54 -10.52
N ASP A 118 8.75 1.17 -10.19
CA ASP A 118 7.90 0.68 -9.09
C ASP A 118 7.25 -0.67 -9.45
N LEU A 119 6.80 -0.80 -10.70
CA LEU A 119 6.25 -2.05 -11.22
C LEU A 119 7.30 -3.19 -11.20
N GLN A 120 8.56 -2.92 -11.57
CA GLN A 120 9.66 -3.89 -11.46
C GLN A 120 9.82 -4.41 -10.04
N LYS A 121 9.88 -3.51 -9.06
CA LYS A 121 10.01 -3.89 -7.64
C LYS A 121 8.85 -4.76 -7.18
N LYS A 122 7.62 -4.41 -7.56
CA LYS A 122 6.43 -5.19 -7.19
C LYS A 122 6.43 -6.56 -7.83
N VAL A 123 6.80 -6.68 -9.10
CA VAL A 123 6.88 -7.96 -9.78
C VAL A 123 7.95 -8.86 -9.13
N LEU A 124 9.12 -8.32 -8.78
CA LEU A 124 10.14 -9.08 -8.05
C LEU A 124 9.65 -9.53 -6.67
N GLN A 125 8.93 -8.66 -5.96
CA GLN A 125 8.30 -9.01 -4.68
C GLN A 125 7.22 -10.09 -4.84
N ILE A 126 6.39 -10.02 -5.88
CA ILE A 126 5.37 -11.03 -6.20
C ILE A 126 6.04 -12.39 -6.44
N ALA A 127 7.04 -12.41 -7.33
CA ALA A 127 7.74 -13.62 -7.74
C ALA A 127 8.59 -14.20 -6.60
N ASN A 128 9.13 -13.36 -5.72
CA ASN A 128 9.83 -13.71 -4.48
C ASN A 128 11.06 -14.61 -4.66
N PHE A 129 11.76 -14.49 -5.80
CA PHE A 129 13.04 -15.17 -6.01
C PHE A 129 14.20 -14.33 -5.49
N GLU A 130 15.19 -14.99 -4.89
CA GLU A 130 16.49 -14.38 -4.57
C GLU A 130 17.28 -14.14 -5.86
N ASP A 131 18.10 -13.08 -5.88
CA ASP A 131 18.98 -12.71 -6.99
C ASP A 131 18.31 -12.64 -8.39
N ALA A 132 17.02 -12.35 -8.40
CA ALA A 132 16.21 -12.23 -9.61
C ALA A 132 16.36 -10.85 -10.26
N THR A 133 16.48 -10.84 -11.58
CA THR A 133 16.60 -9.60 -12.38
C THR A 133 15.48 -9.53 -13.40
N VAL A 134 14.87 -8.35 -13.55
CA VAL A 134 13.84 -8.14 -14.58
C VAL A 134 14.51 -7.88 -15.92
N GLU A 135 14.23 -8.73 -16.92
CA GLU A 135 14.70 -8.55 -18.30
C GLU A 135 13.72 -7.71 -19.11
N GLU A 136 12.44 -8.02 -19.02
CA GLU A 136 11.38 -7.31 -19.72
C GLU A 136 10.26 -6.91 -18.76
N ILE A 137 9.69 -5.73 -18.98
CA ILE A 137 8.51 -5.28 -18.24
C ILE A 137 7.58 -4.42 -19.09
N SER A 138 6.31 -4.82 -19.12
CA SER A 138 5.22 -4.11 -19.79
C SER A 138 4.11 -3.79 -18.77
N THR A 139 2.90 -3.47 -19.22
CA THR A 139 1.73 -3.29 -18.35
C THR A 139 0.96 -4.58 -18.11
N GLU A 140 1.30 -5.64 -18.84
CA GLU A 140 0.56 -6.91 -18.88
C GLU A 140 1.44 -8.11 -18.49
N GLN A 141 2.76 -7.93 -18.61
CA GLN A 141 3.73 -9.00 -18.50
C GLN A 141 5.03 -8.49 -17.91
N ALA A 142 5.74 -9.36 -17.22
CA ALA A 142 7.15 -9.21 -16.94
C ALA A 142 7.89 -10.53 -17.14
N VAL A 143 9.13 -10.43 -17.61
CA VAL A 143 10.06 -11.57 -17.74
C VAL A 143 11.21 -11.33 -16.78
N ILE A 144 11.44 -12.28 -15.89
CA ILE A 144 12.42 -12.24 -14.82
C ILE A 144 13.41 -13.38 -15.05
N LYS A 145 14.70 -13.09 -15.01
CA LYS A 145 15.74 -14.10 -15.00
C LYS A 145 16.18 -14.36 -13.56
N VAL A 146 16.20 -15.63 -13.18
CA VAL A 146 16.65 -16.10 -11.87
C VAL A 146 17.88 -16.97 -12.11
N LYS A 147 19.00 -16.59 -11.51
CA LYS A 147 20.22 -17.38 -11.58
C LYS A 147 20.25 -18.42 -10.47
N ASP A 148 20.88 -19.56 -10.75
CA ASP A 148 21.08 -20.63 -9.77
C ASP A 148 19.75 -21.01 -9.07
N ALA A 149 18.65 -20.98 -9.84
CA ALA A 149 17.31 -21.29 -9.36
C ALA A 149 17.15 -22.76 -8.96
N ALA A 150 17.98 -23.65 -9.53
CA ALA A 150 18.03 -25.07 -9.25
C ALA A 150 19.42 -25.49 -8.76
N TYR A 151 19.45 -26.52 -7.92
CA TYR A 151 20.71 -27.17 -7.54
C TYR A 151 21.20 -28.06 -8.70
N ASP A 152 22.42 -27.81 -9.15
CA ASP A 152 23.15 -28.65 -10.11
C ASP A 152 23.84 -29.81 -9.37
N TYR A 153 23.48 -31.04 -9.72
CA TYR A 153 24.08 -32.27 -9.20
C TYR A 153 25.15 -32.86 -10.12
N GLY A 154 25.47 -32.19 -11.23
CA GLY A 154 26.34 -32.67 -12.29
C GLY A 154 25.60 -33.55 -13.31
N ASP A 155 26.30 -33.88 -14.40
CA ASP A 155 25.81 -34.76 -15.47
C ASP A 155 24.46 -34.35 -16.07
N GLY A 156 24.16 -33.06 -16.07
CA GLY A 156 22.90 -32.50 -16.58
C GLY A 156 21.69 -32.77 -15.70
N ILE A 157 21.90 -33.11 -14.41
CA ILE A 157 20.85 -33.40 -13.44
C ILE A 157 20.65 -32.20 -12.52
N TYR A 158 19.40 -31.71 -12.46
CA TYR A 158 19.05 -30.52 -11.69
C TYR A 158 17.87 -30.76 -10.76
N TRP A 159 17.83 -30.01 -9.66
CA TRP A 159 16.70 -29.98 -8.72
C TRP A 159 16.23 -28.55 -8.49
N PHE A 160 15.05 -28.23 -8.99
CA PHE A 160 14.38 -26.98 -8.64
C PHE A 160 13.63 -27.17 -7.31
N PRO A 161 14.01 -26.47 -6.23
CA PRO A 161 13.41 -26.65 -4.92
C PRO A 161 11.96 -26.15 -4.88
N GLY A 162 11.27 -26.41 -3.77
CA GLY A 162 9.98 -25.77 -3.52
C GLY A 162 10.15 -24.25 -3.40
N HIS A 163 9.12 -23.51 -3.79
CA HIS A 163 9.16 -22.05 -3.87
C HIS A 163 7.87 -21.41 -3.37
N ASP A 164 7.98 -20.31 -2.62
CA ASP A 164 6.84 -19.54 -2.12
C ASP A 164 6.71 -18.21 -2.86
N PHE A 165 5.50 -17.92 -3.33
CA PHE A 165 5.11 -16.64 -3.91
C PHE A 165 4.44 -15.77 -2.84
N ASN A 166 4.62 -14.46 -2.93
CA ASN A 166 4.02 -13.53 -1.96
C ASN A 166 2.53 -13.27 -2.19
N VAL A 167 1.94 -13.89 -3.21
CA VAL A 167 0.50 -13.84 -3.54
C VAL A 167 -0.02 -15.21 -3.96
N VAL A 168 -1.35 -15.37 -3.94
CA VAL A 168 -2.01 -16.49 -4.59
C VAL A 168 -1.82 -16.36 -6.09
N VAL A 169 -1.23 -17.37 -6.71
CA VAL A 169 -1.09 -17.48 -8.16
C VAL A 169 -2.30 -18.24 -8.70
N PRO A 170 -3.19 -17.63 -9.51
CA PRO A 170 -4.36 -18.33 -10.02
C PRO A 170 -4.00 -19.52 -10.93
N SER A 171 -2.96 -19.36 -11.76
CA SER A 171 -2.40 -20.41 -12.60
C SER A 171 -0.88 -20.39 -12.56
N LEU A 172 -0.27 -21.42 -11.97
CA LEU A 172 1.17 -21.62 -11.92
C LEU A 172 1.55 -22.77 -12.85
N THR A 173 2.54 -22.57 -13.71
CA THR A 173 3.15 -23.64 -14.51
C THR A 173 4.66 -23.64 -14.31
N VAL A 174 5.23 -24.79 -13.99
CA VAL A 174 6.68 -25.02 -13.96
C VAL A 174 7.02 -25.97 -15.09
N LYS A 175 7.84 -25.51 -16.03
CA LYS A 175 8.33 -26.28 -17.18
C LYS A 175 9.77 -26.71 -16.94
N ALA A 176 10.03 -28.00 -17.05
CA ALA A 176 11.29 -28.63 -16.69
C ALA A 176 11.68 -29.66 -17.76
N GLY A 177 12.17 -29.17 -18.91
CA GLY A 177 12.50 -30.01 -20.07
C GLY A 177 11.30 -30.85 -20.54
N GLN A 178 11.35 -32.16 -20.27
CA GLN A 178 10.29 -33.11 -20.65
C GLN A 178 9.10 -33.18 -19.66
N SER A 179 9.19 -32.52 -18.50
CA SER A 179 8.14 -32.55 -17.47
C SER A 179 7.57 -31.17 -17.21
N ASN A 180 6.24 -31.07 -17.13
CA ASN A 180 5.55 -29.85 -16.75
C ASN A 180 4.65 -30.13 -15.55
N GLN A 181 4.65 -29.23 -14.56
CA GLN A 181 3.70 -29.24 -13.46
C GLN A 181 2.86 -27.98 -13.48
N SER A 182 1.55 -28.15 -13.35
CA SER A 182 0.61 -27.02 -13.26
C SER A 182 -0.19 -27.10 -11.97
N LEU A 183 -0.31 -25.97 -11.29
CA LEU A 183 -1.06 -25.79 -10.06
C LEU A 183 -2.01 -24.61 -10.23
N SER A 184 -3.16 -24.67 -9.57
CA SER A 184 -4.15 -23.60 -9.61
C SER A 184 -4.40 -23.05 -8.22
N LYS A 185 -4.55 -21.73 -8.12
CA LYS A 185 -4.83 -21.00 -6.87
C LYS A 185 -3.89 -21.40 -5.74
N THR A 186 -2.58 -21.35 -5.99
CA THR A 186 -1.55 -21.72 -5.01
C THR A 186 -0.67 -20.54 -4.66
N ARG A 187 -0.17 -20.49 -3.42
CA ARG A 187 0.93 -19.58 -3.03
C ARG A 187 2.29 -20.23 -3.08
N THR A 188 2.33 -21.54 -3.31
CA THR A 188 3.54 -22.34 -3.16
C THR A 188 3.64 -23.34 -4.30
N PHE A 189 4.85 -23.51 -4.83
CA PHE A 189 5.25 -24.69 -5.56
C PHE A 189 5.81 -25.71 -4.55
N PRO A 190 5.07 -26.76 -4.19
CA PRO A 190 5.48 -27.68 -3.12
C PRO A 190 6.48 -28.72 -3.63
N ASN A 191 7.30 -29.24 -2.72
CA ASN A 191 8.17 -30.42 -2.90
C ASN A 191 9.26 -30.33 -3.98
N GLY A 192 9.32 -29.29 -4.82
CA GLY A 192 10.32 -29.18 -5.88
C GLY A 192 10.11 -30.16 -7.03
N ILE A 193 10.99 -30.10 -8.03
CA ILE A 193 11.01 -31.01 -9.18
C ILE A 193 12.45 -31.26 -9.64
N GLY A 194 12.75 -32.53 -9.92
CA GLY A 194 13.99 -32.93 -10.58
C GLY A 194 13.82 -32.97 -12.09
N TYR A 195 14.83 -32.55 -12.84
CA TYR A 195 14.83 -32.56 -14.30
C TYR A 195 16.23 -32.75 -14.86
N PHE A 196 16.26 -33.01 -16.16
CA PHE A 196 17.49 -33.20 -16.91
C PHE A 196 17.59 -32.13 -17.98
N ASP A 197 18.77 -31.54 -18.13
CA ASP A 197 19.10 -30.77 -19.32
C ASP A 197 19.47 -31.76 -20.42
N GLY A 198 18.43 -32.34 -21.02
CA GLY A 198 18.56 -33.26 -22.14
C GLY A 198 18.72 -32.46 -23.42
N ALA A 199 19.97 -32.36 -23.89
CA ALA A 199 20.29 -31.93 -25.25
C ALA A 199 19.37 -32.63 -26.27
N GLU A 200 18.74 -31.84 -27.15
CA GLU A 200 18.21 -32.34 -28.43
C GLU A 200 19.31 -33.01 -29.27
#